data_AF-I4B4S1-F1
#
_entry.id   AF-I4B4S1-F1
#
_cell.length_a   1.000
_cell.length_b   1.000
_cell.length_c   1.000
_cell.angle_alpha   90.00
_cell.angle_beta   90.00
_cell.angle_gamma   90.00
#
_symmetry.space_group_name_H-M   'P 1'
#
loop_
_entity.id
_entity.type
_entity.pdbx_description
1 polymer ?
#
loop_
_entity_poly.entity_id
_entity_poly.type
_entity_poly.pdbx_seq_one_letter_code
_entity_poly.pdbx_strand_id
1 'polypeptide(L)'
;MNPHDRAQNLIREFVEYNEKYASQIPLAIPKGTLKTIDHYRDTYFQYLKDSEFKSNICYMLQLVEYELWQYRLFKPQFSLESALFFQLLVTQGIIIEAIVFALVANPLVVSDQSDRSKGNTDAQHANLLNVIRKRTFAAHIQQLRSMQILNEALCTELDVFRNEIRNLVHLQNWDGRLYRQIPLADYSMHLAAFDALLKQLNSEAKGDHDLNELLGYYALDGREMRGTVKFFNRNSGKGQIDSRGPHEYIPFFIDARPEQALPRRGDQVVFTLTVTEHGIRARLV
;
A
#
# COMPACT_ATOMS: atom_id res chain seq x y z
N MET A 1 35.35 -36.72 27.08
CA MET A 1 34.09 -36.66 26.30
C MET A 1 34.42 -36.02 24.96
N ASN A 2 34.19 -36.71 23.84
CA ASN A 2 34.46 -36.17 22.51
C ASN A 2 33.58 -34.92 22.28
N PRO A 3 34.08 -33.83 21.68
CA PRO A 3 33.28 -32.65 21.33
C PRO A 3 31.95 -32.99 20.64
N HIS A 4 31.92 -34.03 19.81
CA HIS A 4 30.70 -34.51 19.16
C HIS A 4 29.67 -35.05 20.16
N ASP A 5 30.10 -35.84 21.14
CA ASP A 5 29.23 -36.39 22.19
C ASP A 5 28.69 -35.27 23.10
N ARG A 6 29.49 -34.23 23.35
CA ARG A 6 29.06 -33.06 24.12
C ARG A 6 28.02 -32.23 23.35
N ALA A 7 28.17 -32.07 22.04
CA ALA A 7 27.19 -31.40 21.20
C ALA A 7 25.86 -32.18 21.11
N GLN A 8 25.95 -33.51 20.95
CA GLN A 8 24.79 -34.41 20.95
C GLN A 8 24.02 -34.33 22.28
N ASN A 9 24.72 -34.29 23.41
CA ASN A 9 24.08 -34.15 24.72
C ASN A 9 23.45 -32.77 24.94
N LEU A 10 24.09 -31.68 24.49
CA LEU A 10 23.49 -30.34 24.55
C LEU A 10 22.23 -30.23 23.67
N ILE A 11 22.24 -30.83 22.48
CA ILE A 11 21.06 -30.89 21.60
C ILE A 11 19.94 -31.68 22.29
N ARG A 12 20.26 -32.80 22.94
CA ARG A 12 19.29 -33.63 23.65
C ARG A 12 18.70 -32.90 24.87
N GLU A 13 19.53 -32.24 25.68
CA GLU A 13 19.09 -31.39 26.78
C GLU A 13 18.21 -30.24 26.28
N PHE A 14 18.54 -29.63 25.14
CA PHE A 14 17.75 -28.55 24.55
C PHE A 14 16.39 -29.05 24.01
N VAL A 15 16.34 -30.22 23.38
CA VAL A 15 15.11 -30.86 22.90
C VAL A 15 14.23 -31.31 24.07
N GLU A 16 14.81 -31.95 25.09
CA GLU A 16 14.10 -32.34 26.32
C GLU A 16 13.59 -31.13 27.10
N TYR A 17 14.35 -30.02 27.12
CA TYR A 17 13.89 -28.74 27.65
C TYR A 17 12.66 -28.27 26.87
N ASN A 18 12.72 -28.27 25.53
CA ASN A 18 11.62 -27.84 24.69
C ASN A 18 10.36 -28.71 24.84
N GLU A 19 10.49 -30.03 24.96
CA GLU A 19 9.36 -30.95 25.20
C GLU A 19 8.75 -30.77 26.60
N LYS A 20 9.57 -30.52 27.63
CA LYS A 20 9.11 -30.30 29.01
C LYS A 20 8.34 -28.98 29.18
N TYR A 21 8.61 -27.99 28.33
CA TYR A 21 7.87 -26.72 28.22
C TYR A 21 6.96 -26.65 26.98
N ALA A 22 6.83 -27.74 26.20
CA ALA A 22 5.92 -27.86 25.06
C ALA A 22 4.46 -28.05 25.51
N SER A 23 4.21 -28.18 26.82
CA SER A 23 2.99 -27.65 27.39
C SER A 23 3.00 -26.14 27.12
N GLN A 24 2.59 -25.76 25.90
CA GLN A 24 2.22 -24.39 25.56
C GLN A 24 1.37 -23.93 26.72
N ILE A 25 1.92 -23.10 27.61
CA ILE A 25 1.10 -22.37 28.56
C ILE A 25 0.17 -21.61 27.61
N PRO A 26 -1.13 -21.93 27.54
CA PRO A 26 -2.01 -21.17 26.68
C PRO A 26 -1.93 -19.77 27.25
N LEU A 27 -1.23 -18.89 26.51
CA LEU A 27 -1.06 -17.52 26.92
C LEU A 27 -2.43 -16.91 26.65
N ALA A 28 -3.33 -17.04 27.63
CA ALA A 28 -4.68 -16.55 27.54
C ALA A 28 -4.57 -15.02 27.50
N ILE A 29 -4.75 -14.46 26.31
CA ILE A 29 -4.79 -13.02 26.10
C ILE A 29 -5.96 -12.50 26.94
N PRO A 30 -5.73 -11.66 27.97
CA PRO A 30 -6.81 -11.18 28.81
C PRO A 30 -7.86 -10.47 27.96
N LYS A 31 -9.14 -10.69 28.26
CA LYS A 31 -10.24 -10.05 27.53
C LYS A 31 -10.07 -8.52 27.58
N GLY A 32 -10.15 -7.87 26.43
CA GLY A 32 -9.97 -6.43 26.30
C GLY A 32 -8.52 -5.96 26.10
N THR A 33 -7.55 -6.89 26.04
CA THR A 33 -6.15 -6.55 25.72
C THR A 33 -5.98 -6.14 24.26
N LEU A 34 -6.66 -6.83 23.35
CA LEU A 34 -6.65 -6.51 21.93
C LEU A 34 -7.99 -5.91 21.53
N LYS A 35 -7.93 -4.83 20.75
CA LYS A 35 -9.08 -4.28 20.05
C LYS A 35 -9.55 -5.29 19.00
N THR A 36 -10.86 -5.31 18.78
CA THR A 36 -11.45 -6.18 17.75
C THR A 36 -11.25 -5.56 16.37
N ILE A 37 -11.35 -6.40 15.34
CA ILE A 37 -11.37 -5.96 13.94
C ILE A 37 -12.50 -4.95 13.71
N ASP A 38 -13.68 -5.22 14.27
CA ASP A 38 -14.81 -4.30 14.18
C ASP A 38 -14.53 -2.97 14.88
N HIS A 39 -13.83 -2.98 16.02
CA HIS A 39 -13.41 -1.73 16.66
C HIS A 39 -12.52 -0.90 15.72
N TYR A 40 -11.49 -1.48 15.12
CA TYR A 40 -10.64 -0.75 14.17
C TYR A 40 -11.42 -0.25 12.96
N ARG A 41 -12.22 -1.13 12.37
CA ARG A 41 -13.07 -0.83 11.20
C ARG A 41 -14.02 0.33 11.45
N ASP A 42 -14.63 0.36 12.62
CA ASP A 42 -15.71 1.28 12.97
C ASP A 42 -15.22 2.53 13.69
N THR A 43 -13.95 2.61 14.13
CA THR A 43 -13.44 3.79 14.84
C THR A 43 -12.24 4.46 14.17
N TYR A 44 -11.41 3.71 13.44
CA TYR A 44 -10.21 4.25 12.78
C TYR A 44 -10.38 4.43 11.28
N PHE A 45 -11.31 3.71 10.66
CA PHE A 45 -11.46 3.65 9.20
C PHE A 45 -12.88 3.89 8.73
N GLN A 46 -13.66 4.71 9.44
CA GLN A 46 -15.04 5.03 9.07
C GLN A 46 -15.14 5.63 7.67
N TYR A 47 -14.10 6.34 7.23
CA TYR A 47 -14.00 6.95 5.91
C TYR A 47 -13.76 5.94 4.77
N LEU A 48 -13.40 4.68 5.06
CA LEU A 48 -13.21 3.63 4.06
C LEU A 48 -14.46 2.76 3.96
N LYS A 49 -14.85 2.41 2.72
CA LYS A 49 -15.89 1.42 2.46
C LYS A 49 -15.45 0.03 2.92
N ASP A 50 -16.43 -0.75 3.39
CA ASP A 50 -16.19 -2.12 3.84
C ASP A 50 -15.75 -2.99 2.65
N SER A 51 -14.58 -3.63 2.82
CA SER A 51 -13.85 -4.35 1.78
C SER A 51 -12.83 -5.32 2.38
N GLU A 52 -12.30 -6.19 1.52
CA GLU A 52 -11.14 -7.02 1.85
C GLU A 52 -9.93 -6.15 2.25
N PHE A 53 -9.67 -5.04 1.53
CA PHE A 53 -8.59 -4.11 1.85
C PHE A 53 -8.70 -3.53 3.26
N LYS A 54 -9.87 -2.97 3.59
CA LYS A 54 -10.12 -2.41 4.92
C LYS A 54 -9.97 -3.46 6.01
N SER A 55 -10.44 -4.67 5.76
CA SER A 55 -10.35 -5.78 6.71
C SER A 55 -8.90 -6.22 6.93
N ASN A 56 -8.10 -6.34 5.86
CA ASN A 56 -6.68 -6.67 5.94
C ASN A 56 -5.89 -5.62 6.74
N ILE A 57 -6.18 -4.32 6.55
CA ILE A 57 -5.59 -3.25 7.36
C ILE A 57 -5.93 -3.43 8.85
N CYS A 58 -7.20 -3.74 9.17
CA CYS A 58 -7.63 -3.98 10.56
C CYS A 58 -6.95 -5.21 11.17
N TYR A 59 -6.80 -6.31 10.42
CA TYR A 59 -6.08 -7.51 10.87
C TYR A 59 -4.61 -7.21 11.17
N MET A 60 -3.94 -6.44 10.31
CA MET A 60 -2.55 -6.03 10.54
C MET A 60 -2.41 -5.15 11.78
N LEU A 61 -3.35 -4.22 12.03
CA LEU A 61 -3.33 -3.42 13.26
C LEU A 61 -3.54 -4.25 14.53
N GLN A 62 -4.44 -5.24 14.48
CA GLN A 62 -4.63 -6.16 15.60
C GLN A 62 -3.38 -7.01 15.85
N LEU A 63 -2.68 -7.44 14.80
CA LEU A 63 -1.40 -8.15 14.91
C LEU A 63 -0.32 -7.26 15.54
N VAL A 64 -0.22 -6.00 15.14
CA VAL A 64 0.70 -5.02 15.74
C VAL A 64 0.39 -4.83 17.23
N GLU A 65 -0.89 -4.71 17.62
CA GLU A 65 -1.26 -4.58 19.03
C GLU A 65 -0.89 -5.84 19.84
N TYR A 66 -1.03 -7.01 19.23
CA TYR A 66 -0.59 -8.27 19.83
C TYR A 66 0.92 -8.34 20.01
N GLU A 67 1.70 -8.01 18.98
CA GLU A 67 3.17 -7.98 19.04
C GLU A 67 3.66 -6.96 20.09
N LEU A 68 3.03 -5.78 20.19
CA LEU A 68 3.33 -4.78 21.22
C LEU A 68 2.98 -5.27 22.64
N TRP A 69 1.88 -6.00 22.80
CA TRP A 69 1.51 -6.59 24.08
C TRP A 69 2.50 -7.68 24.50
N GLN A 70 2.86 -8.58 23.59
CA GLN A 70 3.90 -9.59 23.83
C GLN A 70 5.22 -8.94 24.25
N TYR A 71 5.63 -7.88 23.55
CA TYR A 71 6.83 -7.13 23.89
C TYR A 71 6.79 -6.61 25.35
N ARG A 72 5.68 -5.99 25.76
CA ARG A 72 5.50 -5.47 27.13
C ARG A 72 5.54 -6.57 28.18
N LEU A 73 4.98 -7.74 27.87
CA LEU A 73 4.88 -8.87 28.80
C LEU A 73 6.22 -9.58 29.00
N PHE A 74 6.96 -9.81 27.91
CA PHE A 74 8.14 -10.66 27.96
C PHE A 74 9.46 -9.90 28.16
N LYS A 75 9.48 -8.55 28.02
CA LYS A 75 10.69 -7.69 28.13
C LYS A 75 11.99 -8.43 27.78
N PRO A 76 12.15 -8.87 26.52
CA PRO A 76 13.17 -9.86 26.21
C PRO A 76 14.55 -9.23 26.31
N GLN A 77 15.37 -9.58 27.30
CA GLN A 77 16.74 -9.03 27.45
C GLN A 77 17.75 -9.53 26.38
N PHE A 78 17.30 -10.00 25.22
CA PHE A 78 18.12 -10.68 24.22
C PHE A 78 17.76 -10.29 22.77
N SER A 79 18.68 -10.59 21.83
CA SER A 79 18.71 -10.25 20.39
C SER A 79 17.43 -10.50 19.56
N LEU A 80 16.43 -11.18 20.11
CA LEU A 80 15.08 -11.32 19.53
C LEU A 80 14.34 -9.96 19.45
N GLU A 81 14.70 -9.02 20.32
CA GLU A 81 14.17 -7.65 20.35
C GLU A 81 14.31 -6.97 18.99
N SER A 82 15.52 -6.99 18.40
CA SER A 82 15.78 -6.33 17.14
C SER A 82 14.84 -6.85 16.03
N ALA A 83 14.69 -8.18 15.89
CA ALA A 83 13.84 -8.78 14.86
C ALA A 83 12.35 -8.41 15.02
N LEU A 84 11.82 -8.47 16.25
CA LEU A 84 10.42 -8.11 16.53
C LEU A 84 10.16 -6.61 16.33
N PHE A 85 11.11 -5.76 16.74
CA PHE A 85 11.04 -4.32 16.50
C PHE A 85 11.07 -3.98 15.01
N PHE A 86 11.88 -4.70 14.23
CA PHE A 86 11.93 -4.49 12.78
C PHE A 86 10.62 -4.89 12.11
N GLN A 87 10.07 -6.05 12.47
CA GLN A 87 8.77 -6.50 11.94
C GLN A 87 7.66 -5.51 12.28
N LEU A 88 7.66 -4.94 13.50
CA LEU A 88 6.72 -3.91 13.91
C LEU A 88 6.85 -2.63 13.06
N LEU A 89 8.06 -2.08 12.87
CA LEU A 89 8.24 -0.87 12.02
C LEU A 89 7.82 -1.11 10.57
N VAL A 90 8.20 -2.26 10.01
CA VAL A 90 7.84 -2.63 8.63
C VAL A 90 6.32 -2.73 8.49
N THR A 91 5.67 -3.46 9.40
CA THR A 91 4.22 -3.68 9.37
C THR A 91 3.46 -2.37 9.53
N GLN A 92 3.91 -1.49 10.41
CA GLN A 92 3.34 -0.15 10.57
C GLN A 92 3.52 0.70 9.30
N GLY A 93 4.70 0.69 8.68
CA GLY A 93 4.92 1.35 7.40
C GLY A 93 3.97 0.88 6.30
N ILE A 94 3.80 -0.45 6.20
CA ILE A 94 2.84 -1.07 5.26
C ILE A 94 1.41 -0.64 5.56
N ILE A 95 1.02 -0.52 6.83
CA ILE A 95 -0.32 -0.05 7.21
C ILE A 95 -0.58 1.37 6.71
N ILE A 96 0.36 2.32 6.86
CA ILE A 96 0.19 3.68 6.34
C ILE A 96 0.06 3.68 4.81
N GLU A 97 0.94 2.93 4.12
CA GLU A 97 0.89 2.81 2.65
C GLU A 97 -0.45 2.21 2.19
N ALA A 98 -0.93 1.17 2.89
CA ALA A 98 -2.21 0.54 2.61
C ALA A 98 -3.40 1.48 2.85
N ILE A 99 -3.38 2.30 3.91
CA ILE A 99 -4.42 3.31 4.17
C ILE A 99 -4.46 4.36 3.06
N VAL A 100 -3.30 4.87 2.64
CA VAL A 100 -3.19 5.87 1.56
C VAL A 100 -3.68 5.29 0.23
N PHE A 101 -3.30 4.05 -0.08
CA PHE A 101 -3.85 3.33 -1.23
C PHE A 101 -5.37 3.15 -1.13
N ALA A 102 -5.88 2.71 0.03
CA ALA A 102 -7.29 2.46 0.24
C ALA A 102 -8.13 3.74 0.12
N LEU A 103 -7.59 4.87 0.57
CA LEU A 103 -8.18 6.19 0.33
C LEU A 103 -8.29 6.44 -1.17
N VAL A 104 -7.20 6.37 -1.93
CA VAL A 104 -7.24 6.58 -3.39
C VAL A 104 -8.26 5.65 -4.07
N ALA A 105 -8.27 4.37 -3.69
CA ALA A 105 -9.09 3.33 -4.31
C ALA A 105 -10.56 3.28 -3.81
N ASN A 106 -10.93 4.03 -2.77
CA ASN A 106 -12.25 3.97 -2.13
C ASN A 106 -13.45 4.07 -3.11
N PRO A 107 -13.40 4.89 -4.18
CA PRO A 107 -14.49 4.96 -5.15
C PRO A 107 -14.69 3.67 -5.95
N LEU A 108 -13.62 2.87 -6.12
CA LEU A 108 -13.65 1.60 -6.86
C LEU A 108 -14.17 0.44 -6.02
N VAL A 109 -14.36 0.64 -4.72
CA VAL A 109 -14.85 -0.39 -3.80
C VAL A 109 -16.37 -0.47 -3.86
N VAL A 110 -16.85 -1.70 -4.04
CA VAL A 110 -18.24 -2.13 -3.94
C VAL A 110 -18.36 -3.04 -2.73
N SER A 111 -19.02 -2.57 -1.67
CA SER A 111 -19.19 -3.34 -0.43
C SER A 111 -20.19 -4.49 -0.60
N ASP A 112 -19.89 -5.63 0.02
CA ASP A 112 -20.82 -6.75 0.15
C ASP A 112 -21.76 -6.50 1.34
N GLN A 113 -23.07 -6.58 1.11
CA GLN A 113 -24.09 -6.31 2.14
C GLN A 113 -24.23 -7.44 3.16
N SER A 114 -23.82 -8.65 2.81
CA SER A 114 -23.91 -9.84 3.66
C SER A 114 -22.66 -10.08 4.49
N ASP A 115 -21.49 -9.65 3.98
CA ASP A 115 -20.21 -9.83 4.66
C ASP A 115 -19.32 -8.60 4.51
N ARG A 116 -19.19 -7.84 5.61
CA ARG A 116 -18.37 -6.62 5.71
C ARG A 116 -16.88 -6.85 5.39
N SER A 117 -16.43 -8.11 5.40
CA SER A 117 -15.06 -8.47 5.03
C SER A 117 -14.85 -8.72 3.53
N LYS A 118 -15.92 -8.81 2.72
CA LYS A 118 -15.85 -9.27 1.32
C LYS A 118 -16.28 -8.24 0.27
N GLY A 119 -16.02 -6.96 0.49
CA GLY A 119 -16.16 -5.96 -0.58
C GLY A 119 -15.12 -6.15 -1.69
N ASN A 120 -15.54 -5.93 -2.94
CA ASN A 120 -14.76 -6.17 -4.16
C ASN A 120 -14.69 -4.89 -5.02
N THR A 121 -14.21 -5.01 -6.26
CA THR A 121 -14.22 -3.96 -7.28
C THR A 121 -15.00 -4.42 -8.49
N ASP A 122 -15.73 -3.49 -9.12
CA ASP A 122 -16.42 -3.77 -10.38
C ASP A 122 -15.41 -4.28 -11.43
N ALA A 123 -15.78 -5.33 -12.16
CA ALA A 123 -14.98 -5.90 -13.24
C ALA A 123 -14.58 -4.83 -14.29
N GLN A 124 -15.43 -3.84 -14.53
CA GLN A 124 -15.13 -2.72 -15.44
C GLN A 124 -13.93 -1.87 -14.96
N HIS A 125 -13.71 -1.79 -13.64
CA HIS A 125 -12.68 -0.97 -13.02
C HIS A 125 -11.50 -1.77 -12.44
N ALA A 126 -11.51 -3.11 -12.56
CA ALA A 126 -10.45 -3.98 -12.07
C ALA A 126 -9.07 -3.59 -12.64
N ASN A 127 -9.00 -3.24 -13.93
CA ASN A 127 -7.75 -2.79 -14.54
C ASN A 127 -7.28 -1.43 -13.99
N LEU A 128 -8.21 -0.52 -13.66
CA LEU A 128 -7.86 0.78 -13.07
C LEU A 128 -7.30 0.59 -11.66
N LEU A 129 -7.92 -0.29 -10.87
CA LEU A 129 -7.39 -0.65 -9.55
C LEU A 129 -5.98 -1.23 -9.65
N ASN A 130 -5.73 -2.12 -10.61
CA ASN A 130 -4.39 -2.68 -10.85
C ASN A 130 -3.36 -1.61 -11.25
N VAL A 131 -3.77 -0.61 -12.02
CA VAL A 131 -2.92 0.56 -12.34
C VAL A 131 -2.60 1.35 -11.08
N ILE A 132 -3.61 1.69 -10.27
CA ILE A 132 -3.44 2.44 -9.02
C ILE A 132 -2.50 1.67 -8.08
N ARG A 133 -2.69 0.36 -7.92
CA ARG A 133 -1.89 -0.49 -7.01
C ARG A 133 -0.41 -0.51 -7.37
N LYS A 134 -0.07 -0.37 -8.65
CA LYS A 134 1.32 -0.35 -9.13
C LYS A 134 1.99 1.02 -9.01
N ARG A 135 1.25 2.08 -8.65
CA ARG A 135 1.84 3.41 -8.43
C ARG A 135 2.62 3.42 -7.12
N THR A 136 3.62 4.29 -7.06
CA THR A 136 4.42 4.48 -5.85
C THR A 136 3.62 5.19 -4.77
N PHE A 137 4.00 4.97 -3.51
CA PHE A 137 3.44 5.69 -2.38
C PHE A 137 3.51 7.22 -2.54
N ALA A 138 4.62 7.73 -3.10
CA ALA A 138 4.77 9.15 -3.46
C ALA A 138 3.70 9.64 -4.45
N ALA A 139 3.38 8.84 -5.47
CA ALA A 139 2.35 9.17 -6.44
C ALA A 139 0.94 9.13 -5.82
N HIS A 140 0.69 8.25 -4.85
CA HIS A 140 -0.57 8.26 -4.09
C HIS A 140 -0.69 9.50 -3.20
N ILE A 141 0.36 9.88 -2.46
CA ILE A 141 0.35 11.12 -1.67
C ILE A 141 0.06 12.33 -2.58
N GLN A 142 0.73 12.42 -3.73
CA GLN A 142 0.49 13.50 -4.68
C GLN A 142 -0.95 13.49 -5.23
N GLN A 143 -1.53 12.31 -5.44
CA GLN A 143 -2.92 12.19 -5.86
C GLN A 143 -3.88 12.69 -4.77
N LEU A 144 -3.70 12.23 -3.52
CA LEU A 144 -4.52 12.68 -2.38
C LEU A 144 -4.45 14.20 -2.22
N ARG A 145 -3.25 14.78 -2.38
CA ARG A 145 -3.02 16.23 -2.39
C ARG A 145 -3.77 16.92 -3.53
N SER A 146 -3.59 16.46 -4.77
CA SER A 146 -4.22 17.05 -5.95
C SER A 146 -5.73 16.97 -5.95
N MET A 147 -6.29 15.89 -5.41
CA MET A 147 -7.73 15.68 -5.27
C MET A 147 -8.30 16.27 -3.98
N GLN A 148 -7.47 16.91 -3.13
CA GLN A 148 -7.87 17.51 -1.84
C GLN A 148 -8.56 16.53 -0.88
N ILE A 149 -8.24 15.24 -1.00
CA ILE A 149 -8.75 14.17 -0.13
C ILE A 149 -8.13 14.29 1.27
N LEU A 150 -6.84 14.68 1.31
CA LEU A 150 -6.12 15.06 2.52
C LEU A 150 -5.67 16.52 2.38
N ASN A 151 -5.48 17.20 3.52
CA ASN A 151 -4.92 18.55 3.51
C ASN A 151 -3.40 18.54 3.27
N GLU A 152 -2.85 19.70 2.93
CA GLU A 152 -1.42 19.84 2.59
C GLU A 152 -0.49 19.50 3.76
N ALA A 153 -0.90 19.80 5.00
CA ALA A 153 -0.09 19.52 6.19
C ALA A 153 0.10 18.02 6.38
N LEU A 154 -0.97 17.24 6.31
CA LEU A 154 -0.94 15.79 6.42
C LEU A 154 -0.24 15.14 5.23
N CYS A 155 -0.40 15.67 4.00
CA CYS A 155 0.39 15.22 2.86
C CYS A 155 1.89 15.48 3.06
N THR A 156 2.27 16.60 3.68
CA THR A 156 3.66 16.91 4.02
C THR A 156 4.20 15.94 5.07
N GLU A 157 3.42 15.61 6.09
CA GLU A 157 3.79 14.61 7.11
C GLU A 157 3.95 13.22 6.49
N LEU A 158 3.09 12.83 5.56
CA LEU A 158 3.23 11.57 4.79
C LEU A 158 4.49 11.57 3.92
N ASP A 159 4.87 12.71 3.33
CA ASP A 159 6.12 12.85 2.57
C ASP A 159 7.36 12.72 3.49
N VAL A 160 7.32 13.30 4.69
CA VAL A 160 8.36 13.14 5.71
C VAL A 160 8.45 11.69 6.16
N PHE A 161 7.32 11.09 6.55
CA PHE A 161 7.22 9.70 6.95
C PHE A 161 7.76 8.77 5.86
N ARG A 162 7.38 8.96 4.59
CA ARG A 162 7.92 8.20 3.46
C ARG A 162 9.44 8.27 3.45
N ASN A 163 10.01 9.46 3.59
CA ASN A 163 11.46 9.65 3.51
C ASN A 163 12.16 9.01 4.72
N GLU A 164 11.61 9.14 5.92
CA GLU A 164 12.11 8.51 7.14
C GLU A 164 12.05 6.98 7.04
N ILE A 165 10.88 6.43 6.69
CA ILE A 165 10.70 4.99 6.50
C ILE A 165 11.60 4.48 5.38
N ARG A 166 11.67 5.13 4.21
CA ARG A 166 12.57 4.72 3.12
C ARG A 166 14.03 4.62 3.56
N ASN A 167 14.47 5.53 4.44
CA ASN A 167 15.83 5.54 4.96
C ASN A 167 16.10 4.37 5.93
N LEU A 168 15.06 3.79 6.51
CA LEU A 168 15.13 2.69 7.47
C LEU A 168 14.85 1.33 6.79
N VAL A 169 13.86 1.31 5.91
CA VAL A 169 13.23 0.15 5.29
C VAL A 169 12.91 0.46 3.82
N HIS A 170 13.38 -0.38 2.90
CA HIS A 170 12.85 -0.44 1.55
C HIS A 170 11.44 -1.05 1.57
N LEU A 171 10.41 -0.20 1.57
CA LEU A 171 9.04 -0.62 1.29
C LEU A 171 8.78 -0.51 -0.22
N GLN A 172 8.50 -1.63 -0.87
CA GLN A 172 8.03 -1.64 -2.25
C GLN A 172 6.94 -2.70 -2.42
N ASN A 173 5.77 -2.30 -2.93
CA ASN A 173 4.65 -3.20 -3.17
C ASN A 173 4.25 -4.02 -1.92
N TRP A 174 4.37 -3.42 -0.74
CA TRP A 174 4.01 -4.02 0.55
C TRP A 174 5.00 -5.11 1.01
N ASP A 175 6.18 -5.18 0.39
CA ASP A 175 7.34 -5.94 0.84
C ASP A 175 8.37 -5.00 1.48
N GLY A 176 8.93 -5.39 2.64
CA GLY A 176 9.91 -4.61 3.40
C GLY A 176 11.30 -5.23 3.46
N ARG A 177 12.38 -4.42 3.32
CA ARG A 177 13.77 -4.83 3.60
C ARG A 177 14.55 -3.75 4.35
N LEU A 178 15.32 -4.11 5.37
CA LEU A 178 16.10 -3.16 6.19
C LEU A 178 17.44 -2.82 5.53
N TYR A 179 17.90 -1.57 5.67
CA TYR A 179 19.23 -1.16 5.22
C TYR A 179 20.28 -1.02 6.34
N ARG A 180 19.88 -0.88 7.62
CA ARG A 180 20.80 -0.61 8.77
C ARG A 180 20.20 -1.04 10.12
N GLN A 181 21.05 -1.25 11.14
CA GLN A 181 20.58 -1.38 12.54
C GLN A 181 20.02 -0.05 13.05
N ILE A 182 18.95 -0.09 13.86
CA ILE A 182 18.24 1.09 14.39
C ILE A 182 18.39 1.12 15.92
N PRO A 183 18.85 2.23 16.53
CA PRO A 183 18.84 2.43 17.97
C PRO A 183 17.43 2.35 18.58
N LEU A 184 17.32 1.82 19.81
CA LEU A 184 16.03 1.66 20.52
C LEU A 184 15.28 2.99 20.75
N ALA A 185 16.01 4.09 20.96
CA ALA A 185 15.43 5.42 21.13
C ALA A 185 14.74 5.89 19.85
N ASP A 186 15.40 5.72 18.71
CA ASP A 186 14.86 6.07 17.38
C ASP A 186 13.62 5.21 17.08
N TYR A 187 13.66 3.92 17.42
CA TYR A 187 12.50 3.02 17.29
C TYR A 187 11.27 3.53 18.08
N SER A 188 11.45 3.90 19.36
CA SER A 188 10.36 4.38 20.20
C SER A 188 9.75 5.69 19.68
N MET A 189 10.61 6.56 19.14
CA MET A 189 10.19 7.78 18.46
C MET A 189 9.35 7.47 17.21
N HIS A 190 9.77 6.53 16.37
CA HIS A 190 9.03 6.13 15.16
C HIS A 190 7.69 5.46 15.48
N LEU A 191 7.62 4.64 16.54
CA LEU A 191 6.34 4.09 17.01
C LEU A 191 5.35 5.19 17.39
N ALA A 192 5.81 6.22 18.10
CA ALA A 192 4.98 7.35 18.49
C ALA A 192 4.55 8.18 17.26
N ALA A 193 5.44 8.37 16.29
CA ALA A 193 5.13 9.05 15.04
C ALA A 193 4.06 8.29 14.21
N PHE A 194 4.13 6.96 14.16
CA PHE A 194 3.11 6.14 13.51
C PHE A 194 1.74 6.28 14.18
N ASP A 195 1.68 6.19 15.52
CA ASP A 195 0.42 6.35 16.26
C ASP A 195 -0.18 7.76 16.08
N ALA A 196 0.67 8.79 16.05
CA ALA A 196 0.24 10.16 15.77
C ALA A 196 -0.33 10.31 14.35
N LEU A 197 0.38 9.81 13.35
CA LEU A 197 -0.04 9.86 11.95
C LEU A 197 -1.34 9.10 11.71
N LEU A 198 -1.51 7.93 12.34
CA LEU A 198 -2.75 7.16 12.27
C LEU A 198 -3.94 7.93 12.88
N LYS A 199 -3.72 8.64 13.99
CA LYS A 199 -4.76 9.51 14.59
C LYS A 199 -5.10 10.69 13.68
N GLN A 200 -4.11 11.34 13.09
CA GLN A 200 -4.31 12.46 12.16
C GLN A 200 -5.09 12.02 10.93
N LEU A 201 -4.72 10.88 10.33
CA LEU A 201 -5.47 10.25 9.23
C LEU A 201 -6.92 10.00 9.64
N ASN A 202 -7.17 9.49 10.84
CA ASN A 202 -8.53 9.25 11.32
C ASN A 202 -9.35 10.54 11.51
N SER A 203 -8.72 11.62 11.97
CA SER A 203 -9.43 12.89 12.19
C SER A 203 -9.62 13.72 10.92
N GLU A 204 -8.73 13.60 9.94
CA GLU A 204 -8.65 14.53 8.81
C GLU A 204 -8.98 13.90 7.46
N ALA A 205 -8.83 12.58 7.31
CA ALA A 205 -9.11 11.94 6.04
C ALA A 205 -10.60 11.92 5.75
N LYS A 206 -10.95 12.35 4.53
CA LYS A 206 -12.30 12.27 4.00
C LYS A 206 -12.28 11.25 2.87
N GLY A 207 -13.14 10.24 2.95
CA GLY A 207 -13.27 9.20 1.92
C GLY A 207 -14.43 9.48 0.97
N ASP A 208 -14.76 10.75 0.76
CA ASP A 208 -15.97 11.23 0.12
C ASP A 208 -15.80 11.54 -1.37
N HIS A 209 -14.60 11.39 -1.94
CA HIS A 209 -14.41 11.52 -3.38
C HIS A 209 -15.14 10.41 -4.13
N ASP A 210 -15.62 10.75 -5.32
CA ASP A 210 -16.43 9.85 -6.14
C ASP A 210 -15.66 9.23 -7.30
N LEU A 211 -16.33 8.33 -8.02
CA LEU A 211 -15.76 7.64 -9.18
C LEU A 211 -15.44 8.61 -10.31
N ASN A 212 -16.26 9.64 -10.53
CA ASN A 212 -16.07 10.60 -11.60
C ASN A 212 -14.84 11.49 -11.35
N GLU A 213 -14.63 11.91 -10.11
CA GLU A 213 -13.45 12.65 -9.67
C GLU A 213 -12.19 11.79 -9.87
N LEU A 214 -12.24 10.52 -9.51
CA LEU A 214 -11.13 9.57 -9.73
C LEU A 214 -10.83 9.38 -11.23
N LEU A 215 -11.86 9.17 -12.05
CA LEU A 215 -11.71 9.05 -13.51
C LEU A 215 -11.18 10.35 -14.12
N GLY A 216 -11.67 11.50 -13.65
CA GLY A 216 -11.23 12.82 -14.07
C GLY A 216 -9.76 13.10 -13.75
N TYR A 217 -9.29 12.70 -12.56
CA TYR A 217 -7.87 12.78 -12.20
C TYR A 217 -7.00 12.05 -13.22
N TYR A 218 -7.42 10.85 -13.64
CA TYR A 218 -6.71 10.05 -14.65
C TYR A 218 -7.04 10.41 -16.10
N ALA A 219 -7.87 11.42 -16.36
CA ALA A 219 -8.41 11.76 -17.69
C ALA A 219 -9.04 10.56 -18.43
N LEU A 220 -9.73 9.70 -17.66
CA LEU A 220 -10.47 8.51 -18.13
C LEU A 220 -11.99 8.77 -18.23
N ASP A 221 -12.40 10.03 -18.13
CA ASP A 221 -13.78 10.50 -18.24
C ASP A 221 -14.23 10.73 -19.70
N GLY A 222 -13.44 10.26 -20.67
CA GLY A 222 -13.74 10.36 -22.10
C GLY A 222 -13.40 11.70 -22.74
N ARG A 223 -12.80 12.64 -22.01
CA ARG A 223 -12.37 13.92 -22.58
C ARG A 223 -11.26 13.72 -23.62
N GLU A 224 -11.30 14.55 -24.66
CA GLU A 224 -10.22 14.63 -25.63
C GLU A 224 -9.01 15.37 -25.04
N MET A 225 -7.83 14.82 -25.23
CA MET A 225 -6.56 15.40 -24.83
C MET A 225 -5.69 15.67 -26.05
N ARG A 226 -4.75 16.61 -25.89
CA ARG A 226 -3.76 16.96 -26.91
C ARG A 226 -2.38 16.60 -26.41
N GLY A 227 -1.57 16.06 -27.30
CA GLY A 227 -0.20 15.67 -26.98
C GLY A 227 0.66 15.55 -28.22
N THR A 228 1.96 15.35 -27.99
CA THR A 228 2.96 15.25 -29.05
C THR A 228 3.42 13.81 -29.18
N VAL A 229 3.52 13.30 -30.40
CA VAL A 229 4.07 11.95 -30.64
C VAL A 229 5.57 11.95 -30.33
N LYS A 230 5.95 11.30 -29.23
CA LYS A 230 7.34 11.19 -28.78
C LYS A 230 8.14 10.21 -29.62
N PHE A 231 7.54 9.06 -29.92
CA PHE A 231 8.07 8.07 -30.86
C PHE A 231 6.92 7.29 -31.51
N PHE A 232 7.17 6.78 -32.72
CA PHE A 232 6.27 5.86 -33.41
C PHE A 232 7.08 4.85 -34.23
N ASN A 233 6.85 3.56 -34.02
CA ASN A 233 7.44 2.49 -34.78
C ASN A 233 6.44 1.97 -35.82
N ARG A 234 6.75 2.23 -37.10
CA ARG A 234 5.90 1.85 -38.24
C ARG A 234 5.75 0.34 -38.41
N ASN A 235 6.77 -0.44 -38.05
CA ASN A 235 6.76 -1.89 -38.24
C ASN A 235 5.84 -2.59 -37.23
N SER A 236 5.76 -2.06 -35.99
CA SER A 236 4.94 -2.64 -34.94
C SER A 236 3.59 -1.92 -34.75
N GLY A 237 3.41 -0.75 -35.36
CA GLY A 237 2.23 0.10 -35.16
C GLY A 237 2.12 0.71 -33.75
N LYS A 238 3.21 0.66 -32.96
CA LYS A 238 3.24 1.12 -31.57
C LYS A 238 3.95 2.46 -31.45
N GLY A 239 3.40 3.35 -30.64
CA GLY A 239 4.03 4.62 -30.31
C GLY A 239 3.76 5.08 -28.89
N GLN A 240 4.33 6.23 -28.56
CA GLN A 240 4.12 6.92 -27.29
C GLN A 240 3.78 8.39 -27.54
N ILE A 241 2.84 8.89 -26.74
CA ILE A 241 2.48 10.30 -26.68
C ILE A 241 3.08 10.91 -25.41
N ASP A 242 3.56 12.13 -25.54
CA ASP A 242 3.90 13.02 -24.43
C ASP A 242 2.76 14.04 -24.26
N SER A 243 2.24 14.14 -23.03
CA SER A 243 1.14 15.03 -22.67
C SER A 243 1.27 15.45 -21.22
N ARG A 244 0.79 16.65 -20.89
CA ARG A 244 0.65 17.07 -19.48
C ARG A 244 -0.43 16.21 -18.82
N GLY A 245 -0.12 15.59 -17.68
CA GLY A 245 -1.05 14.74 -16.95
C GLY A 245 -0.35 13.86 -15.91
N PRO A 246 -1.11 13.01 -15.18
CA PRO A 246 -0.56 12.13 -14.16
C PRO A 246 0.16 10.89 -14.72
N HIS A 247 0.15 10.71 -16.05
CA HIS A 247 0.70 9.55 -16.74
C HIS A 247 2.10 9.87 -17.26
N GLU A 248 3.11 9.19 -16.75
CA GLU A 248 4.50 9.32 -17.24
C GLU A 248 4.69 8.66 -18.61
N TYR A 249 3.86 7.66 -18.93
CA TYR A 249 3.95 6.86 -20.16
C TYR A 249 2.56 6.62 -20.74
N ILE A 250 2.29 7.17 -21.93
CA ILE A 250 1.02 7.01 -22.66
C ILE A 250 1.30 6.29 -23.98
N PRO A 251 1.18 4.95 -24.03
CA PRO A 251 1.27 4.19 -25.27
C PRO A 251 0.03 4.41 -26.13
N PHE A 252 0.20 4.37 -27.45
CA PHE A 252 -0.90 4.25 -28.41
C PHE A 252 -0.56 3.19 -29.45
N PHE A 253 -1.57 2.46 -29.91
CA PHE A 253 -1.44 1.49 -31.00
C PHE A 253 -2.37 1.90 -32.13
N ILE A 254 -1.87 1.87 -33.36
CA ILE A 254 -2.70 2.05 -34.53
C ILE A 254 -3.25 0.67 -34.87
N ASP A 255 -4.55 0.50 -34.64
CA ASP A 255 -5.27 -0.60 -35.25
C ASP A 255 -5.11 -0.43 -36.76
N ALA A 256 -4.68 -1.47 -37.47
CA ALA A 256 -4.33 -1.43 -38.89
C ALA A 256 -5.51 -0.94 -39.74
N ARG A 257 -5.67 0.39 -39.84
CA ARG A 257 -6.62 1.07 -40.70
C ARG A 257 -5.82 1.58 -41.89
N PRO A 258 -6.06 1.05 -43.11
CA PRO A 258 -5.25 1.36 -44.28
C PRO A 258 -5.30 2.84 -44.73
N GLU A 259 -6.27 3.61 -44.25
CA GLU A 259 -6.62 4.90 -44.84
C GLU A 259 -6.19 6.13 -44.03
N GLN A 260 -5.65 5.97 -42.81
CA GLN A 260 -5.16 7.10 -42.02
C GLN A 260 -3.65 7.30 -42.20
N ALA A 261 -3.24 8.55 -42.45
CA ALA A 261 -1.84 8.92 -42.50
C ALA A 261 -1.15 8.55 -41.18
N LEU A 262 -0.10 7.74 -41.27
CA LEU A 262 0.64 7.30 -40.09
C LEU A 262 1.31 8.51 -39.40
N PRO A 263 1.17 8.65 -38.07
CA PRO A 263 1.76 9.73 -37.33
C PRO A 263 3.29 9.66 -37.37
N ARG A 264 3.92 10.82 -37.26
CA ARG A 264 5.36 11.01 -37.22
C ARG A 264 5.75 11.56 -35.86
N ARG A 265 7.02 11.34 -35.49
CA ARG A 265 7.59 11.96 -34.30
C ARG A 265 7.48 13.48 -34.41
N GLY A 266 6.97 14.12 -33.36
CA GLY A 266 6.73 15.56 -33.30
C GLY A 266 5.32 15.99 -33.72
N ASP A 267 4.51 15.09 -34.29
CA ASP A 267 3.15 15.43 -34.68
C ASP A 267 2.30 15.71 -33.43
N GLN A 268 1.42 16.72 -33.54
CA GLN A 268 0.37 16.98 -32.56
C GLN A 268 -0.81 16.06 -32.86
N VAL A 269 -1.30 15.37 -31.84
CA VAL A 269 -2.43 14.44 -31.96
C VAL A 269 -3.49 14.73 -30.91
N VAL A 270 -4.74 14.46 -31.27
CA VAL A 270 -5.88 14.42 -30.36
C VAL A 270 -6.17 12.97 -30.01
N PHE A 271 -6.41 12.68 -28.74
CA PHE A 271 -6.63 11.32 -28.27
C PHE A 271 -7.51 11.28 -27.02
N THR A 272 -8.13 10.14 -26.77
CA THR A 272 -8.77 9.82 -25.49
C THR A 272 -7.99 8.72 -24.77
N LEU A 273 -8.15 8.60 -23.46
CA LEU A 273 -7.51 7.54 -22.68
C LEU A 273 -8.49 6.43 -22.33
N THR A 274 -7.99 5.20 -22.36
CA THR A 274 -8.71 4.02 -21.88
C THR A 274 -7.79 3.18 -21.00
N VAL A 275 -8.37 2.42 -20.08
CA VAL A 275 -7.62 1.47 -19.24
C VAL A 275 -7.64 0.09 -19.90
N THR A 276 -6.46 -0.52 -19.98
CA THR A 276 -6.26 -1.88 -20.50
C THR A 276 -5.59 -2.74 -19.43
N GLU A 277 -5.51 -4.05 -19.65
CA GLU A 277 -4.79 -4.98 -18.76
C GLU A 277 -3.32 -4.57 -18.54
N HIS A 278 -2.71 -3.92 -19.53
CA HIS A 278 -1.30 -3.50 -19.49
C HIS A 278 -1.12 -2.04 -19.03
N GLY A 279 -2.18 -1.38 -18.58
CA GLY A 279 -2.16 0.00 -18.11
C GLY A 279 -2.98 0.94 -19.00
N ILE A 280 -2.67 2.23 -18.92
CA ILE A 280 -3.43 3.27 -19.61
C ILE A 280 -2.93 3.41 -21.04
N ARG A 281 -3.84 3.55 -21.99
CA ARG A 281 -3.55 3.60 -23.43
C ARG A 281 -4.33 4.73 -24.09
N ALA A 282 -3.66 5.45 -24.98
CA ALA A 282 -4.29 6.43 -25.84
C ALA A 282 -4.95 5.77 -27.06
N ARG A 283 -6.14 6.28 -27.39
CA ARG A 283 -6.84 6.04 -28.65
C ARG A 283 -6.84 7.35 -29.42
N LEU A 284 -6.16 7.39 -30.55
CA LEU A 284 -6.17 8.55 -31.43
C LEU A 284 -7.59 8.78 -31.95
N VAL A 285 -7.99 10.06 -32.02
CA VAL A 285 -9.28 10.52 -32.55
C VAL A 285 -9.11 10.93 -34.01
#